data_AF-A0A938SPS7-F1
#
_entry.id   AF-A0A938SPS7-F1
#
_cell.length_a   1.000
_cell.length_b   1.000
_cell.length_c   1.000
_cell.angle_alpha   90.00
_cell.angle_beta   90.00
_cell.angle_gamma   90.00
#
_symmetry.space_group_name_H-M   'P 1'
#
loop_
_entity.id
_entity.type
_entity.pdbx_description
1 polymer ?
#
loop_
_entity_poly.entity_id
_entity_poly.type
_entity_poly.pdbx_seq_one_letter_code
_entity_poly.pdbx_strand_id
1 'polypeptide(L)'
;MTHIPATRRDFIKAASGVVVGGAIASQARPGDQAADPVLNYNPKMSYRRLGKTEFMISEIALGGHGAVGYDERAVQNRIPVLERAVQLGMNYVDTNIGRECDVYGQAMARSTNAKRDKWFIGFASSEDHYVPGLENQL
;
A
#
# COMPACT_ATOMS: atom_id res chain seq x y z
N MET A 1 41.15 -25.19 24.38
CA MET A 1 41.11 -24.58 23.03
C MET A 1 39.78 -23.87 22.89
N THR A 2 39.77 -22.54 22.94
CA THR A 2 38.55 -21.73 22.85
C THR A 2 38.21 -21.44 21.39
N HIS A 3 37.07 -21.94 20.93
CA HIS A 3 36.58 -21.71 19.56
C HIS A 3 36.00 -20.30 19.47
N ILE A 4 36.64 -19.41 18.71
CA ILE A 4 36.09 -18.07 18.43
C ILE A 4 35.04 -18.25 17.32
N PRO A 5 33.78 -17.85 17.51
CA PRO A 5 32.75 -17.94 16.48
C PRO A 5 33.05 -16.95 15.35
N ALA A 6 32.89 -17.38 14.11
CA ALA A 6 33.16 -16.57 12.92
C ALA A 6 32.35 -15.28 12.95
N THR A 7 33.02 -14.15 12.70
CA THR A 7 32.38 -12.83 12.78
C THR A 7 31.75 -12.44 11.45
N ARG A 8 30.80 -11.49 11.48
CA ARG A 8 30.20 -10.89 10.27
C ARG A 8 31.25 -10.36 9.28
N ARG A 9 32.41 -9.93 9.80
CA ARG A 9 33.52 -9.42 9.00
C ARG A 9 34.28 -10.54 8.27
N ASP A 10 34.32 -11.74 8.84
CA ASP A 10 34.91 -12.92 8.20
C ASP A 10 34.04 -13.42 7.04
N PHE A 11 32.70 -13.35 7.19
CA PHE A 11 31.75 -13.64 6.12
C PHE A 11 31.90 -12.70 4.91
N ILE A 12 32.03 -11.39 5.15
CA ILE A 12 32.20 -10.40 4.06
C ILE A 12 33.52 -10.63 3.31
N LYS A 13 34.60 -10.97 4.02
CA LYS A 13 35.89 -11.28 3.39
C LYS A 13 35.82 -12.54 2.53
N ALA A 14 35.10 -13.58 2.98
CA ALA A 14 34.87 -14.79 2.19
C ALA A 14 34.05 -14.51 0.92
N ALA A 15 33.06 -13.61 0.99
CA ALA A 15 32.24 -13.22 -0.16
C ALA A 15 32.95 -12.29 -1.16
N SER A 16 34.10 -11.71 -0.79
CA SER A 16 34.86 -10.78 -1.63
C SER A 16 35.91 -11.48 -2.52
N GLY A 17 36.07 -12.80 -2.38
CA GLY A 17 37.04 -13.59 -3.13
C GLY A 17 36.43 -14.19 -4.41
N VAL A 18 36.95 -13.74 -5.56
CA VAL A 18 36.72 -14.24 -6.94
C VAL A 18 35.52 -13.64 -7.69
N VAL A 19 35.78 -12.57 -8.44
CA VAL A 19 35.13 -12.32 -9.74
C VAL A 19 36.22 -11.94 -10.74
N VAL A 20 36.76 -12.94 -11.43
CA VAL A 20 37.42 -12.76 -12.73
C VAL A 20 36.37 -13.13 -13.78
N GLY A 21 35.92 -12.13 -14.54
CA GLY A 21 35.27 -12.29 -15.85
C GLY A 21 34.08 -13.25 -15.95
N GLY A 22 32.88 -12.76 -15.67
CA GLY A 22 31.65 -13.47 -16.02
C GLY A 22 30.45 -12.77 -15.39
N ALA A 23 29.45 -12.43 -16.21
CA ALA A 23 28.27 -11.68 -15.82
C ALA A 23 27.74 -12.10 -14.45
N ILE A 24 27.66 -11.14 -13.53
CA ILE A 24 27.05 -11.33 -12.22
C ILE A 24 25.55 -11.47 -12.49
N ALA A 25 25.09 -12.70 -12.70
CA ALA A 25 23.69 -13.03 -12.51
C ALA A 25 23.38 -12.65 -11.06
N SER A 26 22.60 -11.59 -10.88
CA SER A 26 22.08 -11.18 -9.59
C SER A 26 21.41 -12.39 -8.95
N GLN A 27 22.08 -13.03 -8.00
CA GLN A 27 21.48 -14.11 -7.23
C GLN A 27 20.33 -13.48 -6.45
N ALA A 28 19.12 -13.85 -6.86
CA ALA A 28 17.88 -13.49 -6.21
C ALA A 28 18.01 -13.81 -4.72
N ARG A 29 17.67 -12.85 -3.86
CA ARG A 29 17.73 -13.06 -2.41
C ARG A 29 16.65 -14.07 -2.03
N PRO A 30 16.87 -14.93 -1.02
CA PRO A 30 15.77 -15.73 -0.45
C PRO A 30 14.71 -14.76 0.09
N GLY A 31 13.61 -14.62 -0.65
CA GLY A 31 12.60 -13.56 -0.47
C GLY A 31 12.13 -12.91 -1.78
N ASP A 32 12.87 -13.08 -2.88
CA ASP A 32 12.42 -12.70 -4.23
C ASP A 32 11.38 -13.71 -4.74
N GLN A 33 10.23 -13.80 -4.08
CA GLN A 33 9.02 -14.23 -4.76
C GLN A 33 8.75 -13.20 -5.87
N ALA A 34 8.32 -13.66 -7.06
CA ALA A 34 7.88 -12.77 -8.10
C ALA A 34 6.82 -11.84 -7.50
N ALA A 35 7.14 -10.55 -7.35
CA ALA A 35 6.23 -9.59 -6.75
C ALA A 35 4.89 -9.70 -7.48
N ASP A 36 3.80 -9.83 -6.73
CA ASP A 36 2.47 -9.81 -7.34
C ASP A 36 2.36 -8.59 -8.25
N PRO A 37 1.76 -8.74 -9.44
CA PRO A 37 1.64 -7.63 -10.37
C PRO A 37 0.98 -6.44 -9.68
N VAL A 38 1.63 -5.28 -9.76
CA VAL A 38 1.18 -4.04 -9.12
C VAL A 38 -0.28 -3.77 -9.50
N LEU A 39 -1.15 -3.64 -8.49
CA LEU A 39 -2.55 -3.28 -8.69
C LEU A 39 -2.64 -1.94 -9.43
N ASN A 40 -3.54 -1.88 -10.41
CA ASN A 40 -3.83 -0.70 -11.22
C ASN A 40 -2.61 -0.12 -11.94
N TYR A 41 -1.64 -0.94 -12.35
CA TYR A 41 -0.42 -0.45 -13.00
C TYR A 41 -0.70 0.60 -14.10
N ASN A 42 -0.03 1.73 -13.97
CA ASN A 42 -0.04 2.82 -14.93
C ASN A 42 1.41 3.32 -15.07
N PRO A 43 1.96 3.39 -16.30
CA PRO A 43 3.36 3.81 -16.51
C PRO A 43 3.66 5.25 -16.08
N LYS A 44 2.63 6.08 -15.85
CA LYS A 44 2.76 7.45 -15.33
C LYS A 44 2.69 7.54 -13.80
N MET A 45 2.42 6.43 -13.12
CA MET A 45 2.38 6.35 -11.65
C MET A 45 3.63 5.63 -11.15
N SER A 46 4.27 6.21 -10.13
CA SER A 46 5.33 5.55 -9.37
C SER A 46 4.72 4.70 -8.26
N TYR A 47 5.36 3.57 -7.94
CA TYR A 47 4.92 2.68 -6.87
C TYR A 47 6.06 2.39 -5.92
N ARG A 48 5.76 2.36 -4.62
CA ARG A 48 6.73 2.17 -3.55
C ARG A 48 6.29 1.02 -2.66
N ARG A 49 7.26 0.24 -2.23
CA ARG A 49 7.04 -0.87 -1.30
C ARG A 49 6.59 -0.33 0.06
N LEU A 50 5.53 -0.90 0.63
CA LEU A 50 5.07 -0.55 1.97
C LEU A 50 5.96 -1.22 3.04
N GLY A 51 6.99 -0.53 3.50
CA GLY A 51 7.90 -1.02 4.54
C GLY A 51 8.62 -2.30 4.12
N LYS A 52 8.57 -3.34 4.98
CA LYS A 52 9.15 -4.67 4.73
C LYS A 52 8.14 -5.68 4.16
N THR A 53 7.03 -5.19 3.59
CA THR A 53 6.04 -6.04 2.94
C THR A 53 6.33 -6.19 1.45
N GLU A 54 5.60 -7.07 0.78
CA GLU A 54 5.61 -7.20 -0.68
C GLU A 54 4.56 -6.32 -1.38
N PHE A 55 3.81 -5.49 -0.64
CA PHE A 55 2.80 -4.62 -1.23
C PHE A 55 3.43 -3.39 -1.89
N MET A 56 3.10 -3.22 -3.17
CA MET A 56 3.50 -2.08 -3.99
C MET A 56 2.37 -1.05 -4.03
N ILE A 57 2.54 0.04 -3.30
CA ILE A 57 1.55 1.10 -3.12
C ILE A 57 1.84 2.26 -4.07
N SER A 58 0.80 2.82 -4.69
CA SER A 58 0.91 4.02 -5.51
C SER A 58 1.52 5.18 -4.71
N GLU A 59 2.42 5.96 -5.32
CA GLU A 59 3.08 7.08 -4.64
C GLU A 59 2.09 8.16 -4.17
N ILE A 60 0.93 8.23 -4.81
CA ILE A 60 -0.21 9.06 -4.42
C ILE A 60 -1.32 8.15 -3.89
N ALA A 61 -1.87 8.48 -2.72
CA ALA A 61 -3.00 7.77 -2.09
C ALA A 61 -4.29 8.59 -2.14
N LEU A 62 -5.44 7.91 -2.14
CA LEU A 62 -6.76 8.55 -2.13
C LEU A 62 -7.23 8.71 -0.68
N GLY A 63 -7.41 9.95 -0.22
CA GLY A 63 -8.04 10.23 1.07
C GLY A 63 -9.55 10.04 1.02
N GLY A 64 -10.10 9.33 2.00
CA GLY A 64 -11.50 8.97 2.12
C GLY A 64 -12.38 9.99 2.83
N HIS A 65 -11.78 10.94 3.56
CA HIS A 65 -12.51 11.72 4.55
C HIS A 65 -13.54 12.71 3.97
N GLY A 66 -14.77 12.62 4.48
CA GLY A 66 -15.70 13.75 4.69
C GLY A 66 -16.17 14.64 3.53
N ALA A 67 -15.89 14.36 2.25
CA ALA A 67 -16.13 15.36 1.19
C ALA A 67 -17.61 15.72 0.94
N VAL A 68 -18.57 14.80 1.12
CA VAL A 68 -19.97 14.98 0.68
C VAL A 68 -21.03 14.30 1.57
N GLY A 69 -20.67 13.84 2.78
CA GLY A 69 -21.58 13.12 3.69
C GLY A 69 -21.49 11.59 3.59
N TYR A 70 -22.48 10.87 4.13
CA TYR A 70 -22.49 9.40 4.27
C TYR A 70 -23.77 8.73 3.74
N ASP A 71 -24.49 9.41 2.86
CA ASP A 71 -25.74 8.94 2.28
C ASP A 71 -25.54 8.31 0.88
N GLU A 72 -26.64 7.97 0.22
CA GLU A 72 -26.61 7.45 -1.16
C GLU A 72 -25.97 8.43 -2.14
N ARG A 73 -26.09 9.75 -1.93
CA ARG A 73 -25.42 10.76 -2.75
C ARG A 73 -23.90 10.67 -2.59
N ALA A 74 -23.41 10.41 -1.37
CA ALA A 74 -22.00 10.15 -1.15
C ALA A 74 -21.51 8.93 -1.93
N VAL A 75 -22.26 7.82 -1.92
CA VAL A 75 -21.93 6.62 -2.69
C VAL A 75 -21.83 6.93 -4.19
N GLN A 76 -22.85 7.58 -4.76
CA GLN A 76 -22.87 7.96 -6.18
C GLN A 76 -21.71 8.89 -6.56
N ASN A 77 -21.35 9.79 -5.64
CA ASN A 77 -20.24 10.70 -5.84
C ASN A 77 -18.86 10.01 -5.80
N ARG A 78 -18.70 8.96 -4.99
CA ARG A 78 -17.42 8.23 -4.88
C ARG A 78 -17.13 7.34 -6.08
N ILE A 79 -18.15 6.79 -6.74
CA ILE A 79 -17.97 5.91 -7.92
C ILE A 79 -17.07 6.54 -9.00
N PRO A 80 -17.36 7.73 -9.57
CA PRO A 80 -16.52 8.32 -10.61
C PRO A 80 -15.11 8.69 -10.11
N VAL A 81 -14.96 9.01 -8.82
CA VAL A 81 -13.65 9.28 -8.22
C VAL A 81 -12.81 8.01 -8.18
N LEU A 82 -13.39 6.89 -7.74
CA LEU A 82 -12.72 5.59 -7.70
C LEU A 82 -12.33 5.13 -9.11
N GLU A 83 -13.25 5.23 -10.07
CA GLU A 83 -12.98 4.91 -11.48
C GLU A 83 -11.80 5.72 -12.02
N ARG A 84 -11.78 7.03 -11.77
CA ARG A 84 -10.70 7.90 -12.24
C ARG A 84 -9.37 7.59 -11.54
N ALA A 85 -9.40 7.32 -10.24
CA ALA A 85 -8.22 7.00 -9.47
C ALA A 85 -7.58 5.68 -9.94
N VAL A 86 -8.37 4.64 -10.24
CA VAL A 86 -7.85 3.40 -10.86
C VAL A 86 -7.22 3.68 -12.23
N GLN A 87 -7.88 4.48 -13.09
CA GLN A 87 -7.31 4.85 -14.39
C GLN A 87 -5.96 5.56 -14.28
N LEU A 88 -5.76 6.35 -13.21
CA LEU A 88 -4.51 7.07 -12.94
C LEU A 88 -3.46 6.20 -12.22
N GLY A 89 -3.81 4.97 -11.88
CA GLY A 89 -2.95 3.98 -11.22
C GLY A 89 -2.85 4.10 -9.71
N MET A 90 -3.80 4.78 -9.07
CA MET A 90 -3.89 4.75 -7.61
C MET A 90 -4.41 3.39 -7.17
N ASN A 91 -3.80 2.81 -6.13
CA ASN A 91 -4.20 1.50 -5.61
C ASN A 91 -4.36 1.47 -4.08
N TYR A 92 -4.28 2.61 -3.41
CA TYR A 92 -4.50 2.74 -1.96
C TYR A 92 -5.54 3.80 -1.65
N VAL A 93 -6.54 3.44 -0.85
CA VAL A 93 -7.53 4.37 -0.29
C VAL A 93 -7.45 4.33 1.23
N ASP A 94 -7.45 5.52 1.85
CA ASP A 94 -7.37 5.70 3.29
C ASP A 94 -8.71 6.17 3.85
N THR A 95 -9.26 5.49 4.85
CA THR A 95 -10.55 5.83 5.47
C THR A 95 -10.39 5.97 6.99
N ASN A 96 -11.20 6.85 7.61
CA ASN A 96 -11.01 7.27 8.99
C ASN A 96 -12.16 6.88 9.95
N ILE A 97 -13.33 6.49 9.44
CA ILE A 97 -14.46 6.06 10.28
C ILE A 97 -15.24 4.93 9.61
N GLY A 98 -15.97 4.13 10.40
CA GLY A 98 -16.73 2.99 9.87
C GLY A 98 -17.72 3.38 8.77
N ARG A 99 -18.40 4.53 8.93
CA ARG A 99 -19.32 5.05 7.91
C ARG A 99 -18.65 5.40 6.58
N GLU A 100 -17.37 5.79 6.59
CA GLU A 100 -16.62 6.00 5.35
C GLU A 100 -16.31 4.68 4.66
N CYS A 101 -15.93 3.65 5.45
CA CYS A 101 -15.73 2.32 4.91
C CYS A 101 -17.00 1.79 4.23
N ASP A 102 -18.18 2.04 4.81
CA ASP A 102 -19.46 1.65 4.21
C ASP A 102 -19.71 2.36 2.88
N VAL A 103 -19.49 3.68 2.82
CA VAL A 103 -19.66 4.46 1.58
C VAL A 103 -18.71 3.96 0.49
N TYR A 104 -17.42 3.81 0.81
CA TYR A 104 -16.43 3.34 -0.15
C TYR A 104 -16.66 1.89 -0.56
N GLY A 105 -17.06 1.01 0.36
CA GLY A 105 -17.39 -0.38 0.06
C GLY A 105 -18.57 -0.49 -0.91
N GLN A 106 -19.64 0.27 -0.67
CA GLN A 106 -20.77 0.34 -1.59
C GLN A 106 -20.39 0.93 -2.95
N ALA A 107 -19.59 2.00 -2.98
CA ALA A 107 -19.15 2.60 -4.22
C ALA A 107 -18.28 1.61 -5.04
N MET A 108 -17.32 0.93 -4.42
CA MET A 108 -16.51 -0.10 -5.07
C MET A 108 -17.36 -1.26 -5.60
N ALA A 109 -18.38 -1.71 -4.86
CA ALA A 109 -19.27 -2.79 -5.31
C ALA A 109 -20.07 -2.41 -6.57
N ARG A 110 -20.39 -1.12 -6.72
CA ARG A 110 -21.16 -0.56 -7.85
C ARG A 110 -20.28 -0.04 -9.00
N SER A 111 -18.98 0.12 -8.76
CA SER A 111 -17.99 0.49 -9.77
C SER A 111 -17.80 -0.61 -10.82
N THR A 112 -17.55 -0.19 -12.07
CA THR A 112 -17.29 -1.08 -13.20
C THR A 112 -15.85 -1.59 -13.15
N ASN A 113 -14.87 -0.68 -13.03
CA ASN A 113 -13.44 -1.01 -13.09
C ASN A 113 -12.73 -0.81 -11.76
N ALA A 114 -13.35 -0.16 -10.77
CA ALA A 114 -12.75 0.16 -9.48
C ALA A 114 -13.29 -0.69 -8.32
N LYS A 115 -13.51 -1.99 -8.57
CA LYS A 115 -14.00 -2.96 -7.59
C LYS A 115 -13.01 -3.20 -6.46
N ARG A 116 -13.44 -3.92 -5.42
CA ARG A 116 -12.65 -4.15 -4.20
C ARG A 116 -11.25 -4.72 -4.48
N ASP A 117 -11.09 -5.61 -5.46
CA ASP A 117 -9.81 -6.24 -5.83
C ASP A 117 -8.76 -5.23 -6.35
N LYS A 118 -9.14 -3.99 -6.61
CA LYS A 118 -8.25 -2.93 -7.09
C LYS A 118 -7.58 -2.12 -5.99
N TRP A 119 -7.90 -2.38 -4.71
CA TRP A 119 -7.51 -1.48 -3.62
C TRP A 119 -6.83 -2.20 -2.46
N PHE A 120 -5.74 -1.61 -1.99
CA PHE A 120 -5.33 -1.66 -0.60
C PHE A 120 -6.15 -0.61 0.17
N ILE A 121 -6.62 -0.97 1.36
CA ILE A 121 -7.49 -0.10 2.17
C ILE A 121 -6.84 0.13 3.53
N GLY A 122 -6.51 1.39 3.80
CA GLY A 122 -6.17 1.89 5.11
C GLY A 122 -7.44 2.22 5.90
N PHE A 123 -7.45 1.84 7.16
CA PHE A 123 -8.51 2.20 8.09
C PHE A 123 -7.88 2.56 9.43
N ALA A 124 -8.13 3.79 9.88
CA ALA A 124 -7.98 4.17 11.27
C ALA A 124 -9.38 4.43 11.82
N SER A 125 -9.65 4.08 13.08
CA SER A 125 -10.81 4.59 13.80
C SER A 125 -10.40 4.96 15.21
N SER A 126 -11.00 6.04 15.72
CA SER A 126 -10.82 6.51 17.09
C SER A 126 -12.05 6.24 17.97
N GLU A 127 -13.02 5.45 17.49
CA GLU A 127 -14.34 5.29 18.14
C GLU A 127 -14.25 4.67 19.54
N ASP A 128 -13.16 3.98 19.89
CA ASP A 128 -12.92 3.48 21.25
C ASP A 128 -12.40 4.56 22.25
N HIS A 129 -12.14 5.79 21.79
CA HIS A 129 -11.73 6.93 22.60
C HIS A 129 -12.51 8.20 22.28
N TYR A 130 -13.85 8.12 22.25
CA TYR A 130 -14.68 9.33 22.30
C TYR A 130 -14.41 10.06 23.62
N VAL A 131 -13.59 11.10 23.57
CA VAL A 131 -13.42 12.09 24.65
C VAL A 131 -14.25 13.31 24.25
N PRO A 132 -15.42 13.54 24.89
CA PRO A 132 -16.24 14.70 24.58
C PRO A 132 -15.41 16.00 24.69
N GLY A 133 -15.41 16.82 23.64
CA GLY A 133 -14.80 18.16 23.65
C GLY A 133 -13.46 18.34 22.90
N LEU A 134 -12.85 17.27 22.37
CA LEU A 134 -11.64 17.37 21.55
C LEU A 134 -11.91 18.04 20.18
N GLU A 135 -13.15 17.94 19.72
CA GLU A 135 -13.65 18.46 18.43
C GLU A 135 -13.57 19.99 18.33
N ASN A 136 -13.44 20.68 19.47
CA ASN A 136 -13.38 22.15 19.57
C ASN A 136 -11.94 22.70 19.70
N GLN A 137 -10.90 21.87 19.54
CA GLN A 137 -9.50 22.25 19.72
C GLN A 137 -8.67 22.24 18.42
N LEU A 138 -9.30 22.10 17.26
CA LEU A 138 -8.69 22.20 15.92
C LEU A 138 -9.33 23.36 15.15
#